data_AF-A0A2A2IGP4-F1
#
_entry.id   AF-A0A2A2IGP4-F1
#
_cell.length_a   1.000
_cell.length_b   1.000
_cell.length_c   1.000
_cell.angle_alpha   90.00
_cell.angle_beta   90.00
_cell.angle_gamma   90.00
#
_symmetry.space_group_name_H-M   'P 1'
#
loop_
_entity.id
_entity.type
_entity.pdbx_description
1 polymer ?
#
loop_
_entity_poly.entity_id
_entity_poly.type
_entity_poly.pdbx_seq_one_letter_code
_entity_poly.pdbx_strand_id
1 'polypeptide(L)'
;MKKLNEHEAKLLKEIICENNAIFEMGNCLYNVSMVDAKLPARPKNKSETTKVQQKYEQTKLDILNGKNFSIDEVVEMMDCGAL
;
A
#
# COMPACT_ATOMS: atom_id res chain seq x y z
N MET A 1 1.22 1.92 10.13
CA MET A 1 2.69 1.88 10.23
C MET A 1 3.14 3.06 11.07
N LYS A 2 4.02 2.83 12.06
CA LYS A 2 4.67 3.94 12.75
C LYS A 2 5.57 4.66 11.74
N LYS A 3 5.50 5.99 11.73
CA LYS A 3 6.40 6.81 10.91
C LYS A 3 7.65 7.06 11.74
N LEU A 4 8.80 6.82 11.13
CA LEU A 4 10.07 7.24 11.69
C LEU A 4 10.18 8.76 11.53
N ASN A 5 10.76 9.42 12.52
CA ASN A 5 11.18 10.81 12.36
C ASN A 5 12.45 10.87 11.48
N GLU A 6 12.81 12.08 11.05
CA GLU A 6 13.92 12.29 10.12
C GLU A 6 15.27 11.79 10.68
N HIS A 7 15.47 11.95 11.98
CA HIS A 7 16.65 11.48 12.70
C HIS A 7 16.74 9.95 12.71
N GLU A 8 15.65 9.26 13.05
CA GLU A 8 15.56 7.79 13.06
C GLU A 8 15.76 7.20 11.65
N ALA A 9 15.19 7.84 10.63
CA ALA A 9 15.34 7.41 9.24
C ALA A 9 16.78 7.52 8.76
N LYS A 10 17.49 8.59 9.15
CA LYS A 10 18.90 8.80 8.82
C LYS A 10 19.79 7.74 9.48
N LEU A 11 19.56 7.48 10.77
CA LEU A 11 20.30 6.46 11.52
C LEU A 11 20.13 5.06 10.92
N LEU A 12 18.90 4.67 10.57
CA LEU A 12 18.63 3.40 9.90
C LEU A 12 19.33 3.30 8.53
N LYS A 13 19.38 4.40 7.78
CA LYS A 13 20.07 4.43 6.49
C LYS A 13 21.58 4.25 6.65
N GLU A 14 22.18 4.87 7.66
CA GLU A 14 23.61 4.71 7.98
C GLU A 14 23.92 3.24 8.37
N ILE A 15 23.11 2.63 9.23
CA ILE A 15 23.24 1.22 9.64
C ILE A 15 23.18 0.26 8.44
N ILE A 16 22.26 0.50 7.51
CA ILE A 16 22.07 -0.34 6.31
C ILE A 16 23.20 -0.14 5.30
N CYS A 17 23.69 1.09 5.10
CA CYS A 17 24.69 1.40 4.06
C CYS A 17 26.10 0.95 4.44
N GLU A 18 26.46 0.94 5.72
CA GLU A 18 27.84 0.67 6.16
C GLU A 18 28.15 -0.82 6.37
N ASN A 19 27.26 -1.74 5.96
CA ASN A 19 27.37 -3.17 6.28
C ASN A 19 27.39 -3.47 7.80
N ASN A 20 27.12 -2.46 8.64
CA ASN A 20 26.95 -2.54 10.09
C ASN A 20 25.50 -2.93 10.47
N ALA A 21 24.87 -3.73 9.62
CA ALA A 21 23.50 -4.20 9.75
C ALA A 21 23.30 -5.18 10.91
N ILE A 22 24.37 -5.56 11.62
CA ILE A 22 24.35 -6.51 12.72
C ILE A 22 24.65 -5.76 14.02
N PHE A 23 23.72 -5.81 14.98
CA PHE A 23 23.95 -5.24 16.31
C PHE A 23 23.43 -6.18 17.41
N GLU A 24 24.03 -6.06 18.58
CA GLU A 24 23.68 -6.83 19.76
C GLU A 24 22.80 -6.00 20.69
N MET A 25 21.70 -6.60 21.16
CA MET A 25 20.83 -5.99 22.17
C MET A 25 20.33 -7.08 23.11
N GLY A 26 20.60 -6.95 24.41
CA GLY A 26 20.13 -7.91 25.41
C GLY A 26 20.61 -9.35 25.14
N ASN A 27 21.90 -9.54 24.82
CA ASN A 27 22.50 -10.83 24.42
C ASN A 27 21.91 -11.48 23.15
N CYS A 28 21.08 -10.77 22.39
CA CYS A 28 20.53 -11.24 21.13
C CYS A 28 21.19 -10.50 19.97
N LEU A 29 21.53 -11.23 18.91
CA LEU A 29 22.06 -10.68 17.67
C LEU A 29 20.90 -10.34 16.72
N TYR A 30 20.86 -9.10 16.24
CA TYR A 30 19.85 -8.62 15.30
C TYR A 30 20.50 -8.28 13.96
N ASN A 31 19.85 -8.63 12.86
CA ASN A 31 20.25 -8.22 11.51
C ASN A 31 19.15 -7.34 10.89
N VAL A 32 19.55 -6.22 10.29
CA VAL A 32 18.65 -5.30 9.58
C VAL A 32 19.00 -5.31 8.09
N SER A 33 18.05 -5.73 7.27
CA SER A 33 18.17 -5.70 5.82
C SER A 33 17.11 -4.79 5.20
N MET A 34 17.51 -4.04 4.17
CA MET A 34 16.56 -3.26 3.37
C MET A 34 15.87 -4.20 2.38
N VAL A 35 14.57 -4.35 2.52
CA VAL A 35 13.74 -4.96 1.48
C VAL A 35 13.26 -3.83 0.58
N ASP A 36 13.84 -3.73 -0.62
CA ASP A 36 13.36 -2.82 -1.67
C ASP A 36 12.07 -3.38 -2.32
N ALA A 37 11.08 -3.65 -1.47
CA ALA A 37 9.72 -3.83 -1.95
C ALA A 37 9.24 -2.43 -2.32
N LYS A 38 9.22 -2.13 -3.62
CA LYS A 38 8.45 -0.99 -4.14
C LYS A 38 7.03 -1.14 -3.61
N LEU A 39 6.71 -0.42 -2.53
CA LEU A 39 5.33 -0.23 -2.14
C LEU A 39 4.64 0.35 -3.38
N PRO A 40 3.53 -0.22 -3.86
CA PRO A 40 2.83 0.33 -5.00
C PRO A 40 2.64 1.82 -4.73
N ALA A 41 3.18 2.64 -5.63
CA ALA A 41 3.18 4.08 -5.48
C ALA A 41 1.75 4.50 -5.17
N ARG A 42 1.53 5.16 -4.02
CA ARG A 42 0.22 5.73 -3.71
C ARG A 42 -0.17 6.57 -4.93
N PRO A 43 -1.28 6.28 -5.62
CA PRO A 43 -1.64 7.00 -6.83
C PRO A 43 -1.74 8.49 -6.48
N LYS A 44 -0.97 9.32 -7.19
CA LYS A 44 -0.89 10.77 -6.98
C LYS A 44 -2.18 11.50 -7.42
N ASN A 45 -3.19 10.77 -7.92
CA ASN A 45 -4.45 11.32 -8.40
C ASN A 45 -5.60 11.01 -7.42
N LYS A 46 -5.60 11.65 -6.24
CA LYS A 46 -6.71 11.52 -5.27
C LYS A 46 -8.08 11.97 -5.82
N SER A 47 -8.11 12.85 -6.82
CA SER A 47 -9.36 13.38 -7.38
C SER A 47 -10.08 12.40 -8.31
N GLU A 48 -9.35 11.63 -9.12
CA GLU A 48 -9.94 10.64 -10.04
C GLU A 48 -10.31 9.35 -9.32
N THR A 49 -9.48 8.88 -8.38
CA THR A 49 -9.77 7.68 -7.60
C THR A 49 -11.04 7.80 -6.77
N THR A 50 -11.41 9.00 -6.29
CA THR A 50 -12.60 9.17 -5.44
C THR A 50 -13.89 8.94 -6.24
N LYS A 51 -13.97 9.44 -7.48
CA LYS A 51 -15.16 9.24 -8.33
C LYS A 51 -15.31 7.79 -8.79
N VAL A 52 -14.20 7.17 -9.18
CA VAL A 52 -14.18 5.78 -9.65
C VAL A 52 -14.50 4.83 -8.49
N GLN A 53 -13.95 5.06 -7.29
CA GLN A 53 -14.31 4.30 -6.10
C GLN A 53 -15.78 4.46 -5.73
N GLN A 54 -16.33 5.68 -5.78
CA GLN A 54 -17.76 5.91 -5.54
C GLN A 54 -18.64 5.16 -6.55
N LYS A 55 -18.26 5.14 -7.84
CA LYS A 55 -18.96 4.38 -8.87
C LYS A 55 -18.96 2.88 -8.54
N TYR A 56 -17.81 2.31 -8.20
CA TYR A 56 -17.69 0.88 -7.88
C TYR A 56 -18.45 0.48 -6.61
N GLU A 57 -18.42 1.30 -5.56
CA GLU A 57 -19.22 1.06 -4.35
C GLU A 57 -20.73 1.11 -4.65
N GLN A 58 -21.17 2.02 -5.52
CA GLN A 58 -22.56 2.08 -5.96
C GLN A 58 -22.94 0.84 -6.78
N THR A 59 -22.11 0.42 -7.73
CA THR A 59 -22.33 -0.80 -8.53
C THR A 59 -22.40 -2.05 -7.65
N LYS A 60 -21.56 -2.18 -6.60
CA LYS A 60 -21.66 -3.27 -5.62
C LYS A 60 -23.01 -3.29 -4.92
N LEU A 61 -23.48 -2.14 -4.46
CA LEU A 61 -24.79 -2.02 -3.82
C LEU A 61 -25.91 -2.35 -4.80
N ASP A 62 -25.78 -1.96 -6.06
CA ASP A 62 -26.80 -2.25 -7.07
C ASP A 62 -26.85 -3.75 -7.39
N ILE A 63 -25.71 -4.45 -7.48
CA ILE A 63 -25.64 -5.91 -7.61
C ILE A 63 -26.29 -6.60 -6.40
N LEU A 64 -25.93 -6.21 -5.18
CA LEU A 64 -26.47 -6.81 -3.94
C LEU A 64 -27.97 -6.60 -3.79
N ASN A 65 -28.48 -5.46 -4.26
CA ASN A 65 -29.90 -5.13 -4.21
C ASN A 65 -30.68 -5.62 -5.45
N GLY A 66 -30.05 -6.34 -6.37
CA GLY A 66 -30.69 -6.83 -7.61
C GLY A 66 -31.17 -5.73 -8.55
N LYS A 67 -30.53 -4.55 -8.49
CA LYS A 67 -30.81 -3.41 -9.39
C LYS A 67 -30.04 -3.58 -10.71
N ASN A 68 -30.35 -2.72 -11.68
CA ASN A 68 -29.65 -2.71 -12.96
C ASN A 68 -28.20 -2.25 -12.79
N PHE A 69 -27.27 -3.01 -13.37
CA PHE A 69 -25.85 -2.68 -13.51
C PHE A 69 -25.39 -3.10 -14.90
N SER A 70 -24.32 -2.49 -15.42
CA SER A 70 -23.74 -2.90 -16.70
C SER A 70 -22.69 -3.99 -16.51
N ILE A 71 -22.63 -4.94 -17.45
CA ILE A 71 -21.56 -5.95 -17.50
C ILE A 71 -20.19 -5.28 -17.67
N ASP A 72 -20.11 -4.21 -18.47
CA ASP A 72 -18.86 -3.48 -18.70
C ASP A 72 -18.32 -2.88 -17.39
N GLU A 73 -19.21 -2.40 -16.51
CA GLU A 73 -18.82 -1.87 -15.20
C GLU A 73 -18.29 -2.96 -14.27
N VAL A 74 -18.85 -4.16 -14.33
CA VAL A 74 -18.37 -5.31 -13.56
C VAL A 74 -17.01 -5.78 -14.07
N VAL A 75 -16.80 -5.81 -15.38
CA VAL A 75 -15.50 -6.16 -16.00
C VAL A 75 -14.42 -5.15 -15.59
N GLU A 76 -14.71 -3.85 -15.66
CA GLU A 76 -13.81 -2.79 -15.19
C GLU A 76 -13.44 -2.98 -13.70
N MET A 77 -14.41 -3.37 -12.87
CA MET A 77 -14.16 -3.64 -11.45
C MET A 77 -13.26 -4.87 -11.22
N MET A 78 -13.40 -5.92 -12.04
CA MET A 78 -12.54 -7.11 -11.97
C MET A 78 -11.11 -6.81 -12.38
N ASP A 79 -10.92 -6.08 -13.48
CA ASP A 79 -9.59 -5.68 -13.96
C ASP A 79 -8.85 -4.78 -12.96
N CYS A 80 -9.60 -3.97 -12.22
CA CYS A 80 -9.07 -3.12 -11.15
C CYS A 80 -8.87 -3.84 -9.81
N GLY A 81 -9.25 -5.12 -9.68
CA GLY A 81 -9.21 -5.87 -8.41
C GLY A 81 -10.16 -5.32 -7.33
N ALA A 82 -11.24 -4.67 -7.76
CA ALA A 82 -12.20 -3.98 -6.88
C ALA A 82 -13.46 -4.81 -6.60
N LEU A 83 -13.66 -5.94 -7.27
CA LEU A 83 -14.77 -6.88 -7.05
C LEU A 83 -14.49 -7.83 -5.88
#